data_AF-A0A5C7SZL6-F1
#
_entry.id   AF-A0A5C7SZL6-F1
#
_cell.length_a   1.000
_cell.length_b   1.000
_cell.length_c   1.000
_cell.angle_alpha   90.00
_cell.angle_beta   90.00
_cell.angle_gamma   90.00
#
_symmetry.space_group_name_H-M   'P 1'
#
loop_
_entity.id
_entity.type
_entity.pdbx_description
1 polymer ?
#
loop_
_entity_poly.entity_id
_entity_poly.type
_entity_poly.pdbx_seq_one_letter_code
_entity_poly.pdbx_strand_id
1 'polypeptide(L)'
;MSNVKTTTIEKMQAKRAQLDARIQQLKNKQTSEERKKDTRRKILVGAFFIQLLGGDLKRVGNRLKAAGMLQPRDYELFGLDQADSQPEQ
;
A
#
# COMPACT_ATOMS: atom_id res chain seq x y z
N MET A 1 -17.84 -50.87 -17.19
CA MET A 1 -16.97 -50.55 -16.04
C MET A 1 -16.31 -49.15 -16.15
N SER A 2 -17.02 -48.13 -16.65
CA SER A 2 -16.45 -46.79 -16.94
C SER A 2 -16.76 -45.70 -15.89
N ASN A 3 -17.62 -45.98 -14.90
CA ASN A 3 -18.15 -44.94 -14.00
C ASN A 3 -17.25 -44.59 -12.79
N VAL A 4 -16.32 -45.49 -12.42
CA VAL A 4 -15.47 -45.31 -11.22
C VAL A 4 -14.25 -44.40 -11.50
N LYS A 5 -13.76 -44.38 -12.74
CA LYS A 5 -12.60 -43.54 -13.12
C LYS A 5 -13.01 -42.06 -13.20
N THR A 6 -14.17 -41.76 -13.76
CA THR A 6 -14.71 -40.39 -13.87
C THR A 6 -14.93 -39.76 -12.50
N THR A 7 -15.55 -40.49 -11.57
CA THR A 7 -15.80 -40.02 -10.19
C THR A 7 -14.51 -39.80 -9.39
N THR A 8 -13.45 -40.55 -9.67
CA THR A 8 -12.13 -40.33 -9.02
C THR A 8 -11.47 -39.06 -9.54
N ILE A 9 -11.54 -38.80 -10.85
CA ILE A 9 -11.00 -37.58 -11.47
C ILE A 9 -11.75 -36.34 -10.97
N GLU A 10 -13.08 -36.39 -10.91
CA GLU A 10 -13.92 -35.28 -10.39
C GLU A 10 -13.57 -34.94 -8.94
N LYS A 11 -13.39 -35.95 -8.08
CA LYS A 11 -12.94 -35.74 -6.70
C LYS A 11 -11.57 -35.07 -6.63
N MET A 12 -10.65 -35.44 -7.51
CA MET A 12 -9.32 -34.83 -7.57
C MET A 12 -9.38 -33.38 -8.09
N GLN A 13 -10.25 -33.09 -9.06
CA GLN A 13 -10.49 -31.73 -9.54
C GLN A 13 -11.12 -30.84 -8.46
N ALA A 14 -12.11 -31.34 -7.70
CA ALA A 14 -12.70 -30.62 -6.59
C ALA A 14 -11.67 -30.31 -5.49
N LYS A 15 -10.81 -31.28 -5.14
CA LYS A 15 -9.70 -31.07 -4.20
C LYS A 15 -8.71 -30.03 -4.70
N ARG A 16 -8.36 -30.06 -5.99
CA ARG A 16 -7.49 -29.04 -6.61
C ARG A 16 -8.11 -27.64 -6.49
N ALA A 17 -9.38 -27.49 -6.83
CA ALA A 17 -10.08 -26.21 -6.71
C ALA A 17 -10.09 -25.68 -5.26
N GLN A 18 -10.31 -26.56 -4.28
CA GLN A 18 -10.23 -26.19 -2.86
C GLN A 18 -8.82 -25.76 -2.44
N LEU A 19 -7.79 -26.48 -2.89
CA LEU A 19 -6.40 -26.14 -2.60
C LEU A 19 -6.02 -24.80 -3.25
N ASP A 20 -6.42 -24.58 -4.51
CA ASP A 20 -6.16 -23.33 -5.24
C ASP A 20 -6.83 -22.14 -4.53
N ALA A 21 -8.09 -22.30 -4.07
CA ALA A 21 -8.78 -21.29 -3.29
C ALA A 21 -8.03 -20.98 -1.97
N ARG A 22 -7.54 -22.01 -1.28
CA ARG A 22 -6.79 -21.85 -0.02
C ARG A 22 -5.42 -21.19 -0.24
N ILE A 23 -4.73 -21.53 -1.33
CA ILE A 23 -3.48 -20.88 -1.74
C ILE A 23 -3.74 -19.39 -1.99
N GLN A 24 -4.83 -19.05 -2.70
CA GLN A 24 -5.16 -17.66 -2.99
C GLN A 24 -5.45 -16.87 -1.69
N GLN A 25 -6.19 -17.46 -0.76
CA GLN A 25 -6.43 -16.85 0.56
C GLN A 25 -5.13 -16.59 1.33
N LEU A 26 -4.21 -17.56 1.34
CA LEU A 26 -2.92 -17.41 2.01
C LEU A 26 -2.04 -16.35 1.34
N LYS A 27 -2.01 -16.28 0.00
CA LYS A 27 -1.33 -15.22 -0.74
C LYS A 27 -1.87 -13.84 -0.37
N ASN A 28 -3.20 -13.68 -0.39
CA ASN A 28 -3.84 -12.42 -0.03
C ASN A 28 -3.50 -12.01 1.42
N LYS A 29 -3.49 -12.96 2.35
CA LYS A 29 -3.09 -12.72 3.74
C LYS A 29 -1.63 -12.26 3.84
N GLN A 30 -0.71 -12.94 3.15
CA GLN A 30 0.70 -12.57 3.14
C GLN A 30 0.93 -11.17 2.56
N THR A 31 0.29 -10.84 1.44
CA THR A 31 0.34 -9.49 0.86
C THR A 31 -0.23 -8.44 1.80
N SER A 32 -1.32 -8.73 2.50
CA SER A 32 -1.88 -7.82 3.50
C SER A 32 -0.91 -7.58 4.66
N GLU A 33 -0.24 -8.61 5.17
CA GLU A 33 0.74 -8.48 6.24
C GLU A 33 1.98 -7.70 5.81
N GLU A 34 2.45 -7.90 4.58
CA GLU A 34 3.54 -7.10 4.00
C GLU A 34 3.15 -5.62 3.90
N ARG A 35 1.94 -5.31 3.41
CA ARG A 35 1.43 -3.92 3.36
C ARG A 35 1.34 -3.27 4.74
N LYS A 36 0.92 -4.02 5.77
CA LYS A 36 0.90 -3.53 7.16
C LYS A 36 2.30 -3.20 7.66
N LYS A 37 3.27 -4.10 7.43
CA LYS A 37 4.67 -3.89 7.81
C LYS A 37 5.27 -2.69 7.09
N ASP A 38 5.07 -2.58 5.78
CA ASP A 38 5.53 -1.44 4.98
C ASP A 38 4.94 -0.11 5.46
N THR A 39 3.63 -0.07 5.68
CA THR A 39 2.94 1.11 6.25
C THR A 39 3.55 1.48 7.61
N ARG A 40 3.79 0.50 8.48
CA ARG A 40 4.41 0.74 9.79
C ARG A 40 5.83 1.30 9.67
N ARG A 41 6.65 0.78 8.74
CA ARG A 41 8.00 1.33 8.48
C ARG A 41 7.92 2.80 8.05
N LYS A 42 7.04 3.12 7.10
CA LYS A 42 6.84 4.50 6.61
C LYS A 42 6.41 5.45 7.72
N ILE A 43 5.49 5.03 8.58
CA ILE A 43 5.05 5.82 9.75
C ILE A 43 6.22 6.06 10.71
N LEU A 44 6.98 5.03 11.07
CA LEU A 44 8.09 5.16 12.03
C LEU A 44 9.21 6.06 11.49
N VAL A 45 9.59 5.89 10.22
CA VAL A 45 10.57 6.76 9.55
C VAL A 45 10.05 8.19 9.49
N GLY A 46 8.79 8.39 9.09
CA GLY A 46 8.15 9.71 9.06
C GLY A 46 8.15 10.39 10.43
N ALA A 47 7.75 9.68 11.49
CA ALA A 47 7.75 10.20 12.86
C ALA A 47 9.15 10.63 13.31
N PHE A 48 10.17 9.82 13.01
CA PHE A 48 11.57 10.16 13.31
C PHE A 48 12.03 11.43 12.57
N PHE A 49 11.70 11.58 11.29
CA PHE A 49 12.04 12.79 10.53
C PHE A 49 11.30 14.04 11.05
N ILE A 50 10.03 13.91 11.43
CA ILE A 50 9.25 15.00 12.04
C ILE A 50 9.93 15.46 13.34
N GLN A 51 10.34 14.51 14.18
CA GLN A 51 11.07 14.80 15.41
C GLN A 51 12.41 15.49 15.15
N LEU A 52 13.19 14.99 14.17
CA LEU A 52 14.49 15.58 13.79
C LEU A 52 14.36 17.03 13.31
N LEU A 53 13.22 17.37 12.70
CA LEU A 53 12.92 18.71 12.18
C LEU A 53 12.18 19.60 13.20
N GLY A 54 12.13 19.17 14.48
CA GLY A 54 11.51 19.94 15.56
C GLY A 54 9.99 20.07 15.44
N GLY A 55 9.33 19.21 14.65
CA GLY A 55 7.88 19.25 14.43
C GLY A 55 7.41 20.29 13.41
N ASP A 56 8.32 20.97 12.71
CA ASP A 56 7.95 21.96 11.69
C ASP A 56 7.51 21.28 10.38
N LEU A 57 6.22 20.94 10.32
CA LEU A 57 5.60 20.30 9.16
C LEU A 57 5.51 21.24 7.95
N LYS A 58 5.41 22.55 8.13
CA LYS A 58 5.40 23.52 7.01
C LYS A 58 6.73 23.49 6.28
N ARG A 59 7.84 23.44 7.02
CA ARG A 59 9.18 23.30 6.43
C ARG A 59 9.36 21.98 5.68
N VAL A 60 8.82 20.87 6.19
CA VAL A 60 8.80 19.58 5.48
C VAL A 60 8.01 19.70 4.19
N GLY A 61 6.79 20.24 4.26
CA GLY A 61 5.92 20.44 3.12
C GLY A 61 6.59 21.26 2.02
N ASN A 62 7.21 22.39 2.39
CA ASN A 62 7.92 23.25 1.43
C ASN A 62 9.06 22.51 0.71
N ARG A 63 9.82 21.67 1.43
CA ARG A 63 10.87 20.84 0.81
C ARG A 63 10.30 19.79 -0.14
N LEU A 64 9.23 19.10 0.26
CA LEU A 64 8.58 18.09 -0.58
C LEU A 64 7.93 18.73 -1.82
N LYS A 65 7.33 19.92 -1.66
CA LYS A 65 6.81 20.73 -2.76
C LYS A 65 7.91 21.13 -3.74
N ALA A 66 9.02 21.68 -3.25
CA ALA A 66 10.17 22.06 -4.07
C ALA A 66 10.79 20.85 -4.81
N ALA A 67 10.72 19.66 -4.23
CA ALA A 67 11.17 18.41 -4.86
C ALA A 67 10.16 17.82 -5.86
N GLY A 68 9.00 18.45 -6.07
CA GLY A 68 7.94 17.94 -6.96
C GLY A 68 7.24 16.68 -6.42
N MET A 69 7.34 16.42 -5.12
CA MET A 69 6.83 15.20 -4.48
C MET A 69 5.41 15.34 -3.89
N LEU A 70 4.85 16.55 -3.91
CA LEU A 70 3.49 16.83 -3.45
C LEU A 70 2.60 17.24 -4.62
N GLN A 71 1.37 16.73 -4.63
CA GLN A 71 0.32 17.27 -5.49
C GLN A 71 -0.40 18.41 -4.76
N PRO A 72 -1.07 19.33 -5.46
CA PRO A 72 -1.73 20.48 -4.83
C PRO A 72 -2.71 20.10 -3.70
N ARG A 73 -3.41 18.97 -3.83
CA ARG A 73 -4.30 18.44 -2.77
C ARG A 73 -3.58 18.05 -1.47
N ASP A 74 -2.27 17.82 -1.53
CA ASP A 74 -1.47 17.37 -0.40
C ASP A 74 -0.91 18.57 0.39
N TYR A 75 -1.05 19.80 -0.11
CA TYR A 75 -0.46 21.02 0.48
C TYR A 75 -1.08 21.36 1.83
N GLU A 76 -2.40 21.18 1.96
CA GLU A 76 -3.14 21.39 3.20
C GLU A 76 -2.66 20.46 4.33
N LEU A 77 -2.20 19.24 4.00
CA LEU A 77 -1.66 18.28 4.97
C LEU A 77 -0.41 18.82 5.68
N PHE A 78 0.29 19.78 5.07
CA PHE A 78 1.47 20.43 5.62
C PHE A 78 1.22 21.91 5.97
N GLY A 79 -0.03 22.39 5.88
CA GLY A 79 -0.41 23.78 6.17
C GLY A 79 0.17 24.79 5.17
N LEU A 80 0.27 24.40 3.89
CA LEU A 80 0.71 25.25 2.78
C LEU A 80 -0.50 25.78 2.00
N ASP A 81 -0.40 27.01 1.49
CA ASP A 81 -1.45 27.61 0.66
C ASP A 81 -1.42 27.07 -0.77
N GLN A 82 -2.60 26.75 -1.32
CA GLN A 82 -2.75 26.28 -2.70
C GLN A 82 -2.43 27.37 -3.75
N ALA A 83 -2.39 28.65 -3.36
CA ALA A 83 -2.12 29.78 -4.25
C ALA A 83 -0.69 29.77 -4.83
N ASP A 84 0.25 29.14 -4.14
CA ASP A 84 1.65 29.03 -4.55
C ASP A 84 1.89 27.94 -5.63
N SER A 85 0.83 27.44 -6.28
CA SER A 85 0.88 26.35 -7.26
C SER A 85 0.78 26.82 -8.71
N GLN A 86 0.76 28.12 -8.97
CA GLN A 86 0.80 28.63 -10.34
C GLN A 86 2.19 28.33 -10.92
N PRO A 87 2.32 27.51 -11.98
CA PRO A 87 3.55 27.49 -12.74
C PRO A 87 3.67 28.86 -13.42
N GLU A 88 4.81 29.55 -13.20
CA GLU A 88 5.19 30.67 -14.05
C GLU A 88 5.18 30.17 -15.51
N GLN A 89 4.37 30.84 -16.35
CA GLN A 89 4.32 30.61 -17.79
C GLN A 89 5.56 31.20 -18.46
#